data_AF-A0A356X6B4-F1
#
_entry.id   AF-A0A356X6B4-F1
#
_cell.length_a   1.000
_cell.length_b   1.000
_cell.length_c   1.000
_cell.angle_alpha   90.00
_cell.angle_beta   90.00
_cell.angle_gamma   90.00
#
_symmetry.space_group_name_H-M   'P 1'
#
loop_
_entity.id
_entity.type
_entity.pdbx_description
1 polymer ?
#
loop_
_entity_poly.entity_id
_entity_poly.type
_entity_poly.pdbx_seq_one_letter_code
_entity_poly.pdbx_strand_id
1 'polypeptide(L)'
;RSGQKAMIWSGIVAMLQFGLFLGVGLLLYVFYEGLPAEALGLATTDEIFAKFIVQELPVGVSGLIVAALFAAAMSSLSSSLNSLASSTTYDP
;
A
#
# COMPACT_ATOMS: atom_id res chain seq x y z
N ARG A 1 3.02 25.38 15.78
CA ARG A 1 1.69 25.24 15.13
C ARG A 1 1.72 24.40 13.84
N SER A 2 2.80 24.36 13.06
CA SER A 2 2.97 23.48 11.90
C SER A 2 3.17 22.00 12.28
N GLY A 3 4.00 21.70 13.29
CA GLY A 3 4.25 20.32 13.75
C GLY A 3 3.00 19.59 14.26
N GLN A 4 2.12 20.28 14.99
CA GLN A 4 0.87 19.71 15.47
C GLN A 4 -0.09 19.35 14.31
N LYS A 5 -0.13 20.17 13.26
CA LYS A 5 -0.88 19.86 12.04
C LYS A 5 -0.28 18.67 11.28
N ALA A 6 1.04 18.58 11.20
CA ALA A 6 1.72 17.44 10.57
C ALA A 6 1.43 16.12 11.30
N MET A 7 1.40 16.14 12.64
CA MET A 7 1.08 14.96 13.44
C MET A 7 -0.37 14.49 13.25
N ILE A 8 -1.33 15.44 13.21
CA ILE A 8 -2.75 15.12 12.92
C ILE A 8 -2.89 14.57 11.49
N TRP A 9 -2.22 15.17 10.51
CA TRP A 9 -2.22 14.69 9.12
C TRP A 9 -1.65 13.28 8.99
N SER A 10 -0.54 12.97 9.66
CA SER A 10 0.04 11.62 9.69
C SER A 10 -0.93 10.60 10.26
N GLY A 11 -1.61 10.93 11.36
CA GLY A 11 -2.63 10.06 11.96
C GLY A 11 -3.82 9.79 11.03
N ILE A 12 -4.30 10.82 10.32
CA ILE A 12 -5.40 10.66 9.34
C ILE A 12 -4.98 9.75 8.18
N VAL A 13 -3.77 9.94 7.65
CA VAL A 13 -3.24 9.10 6.57
C VAL A 13 -3.09 7.65 7.02
N ALA A 14 -2.59 7.42 8.24
CA ALA A 14 -2.50 6.07 8.81
C ALA A 14 -3.88 5.42 8.98
N MET A 15 -4.86 6.16 9.51
CA MET A 15 -6.25 5.67 9.65
C MET A 15 -6.85 5.28 8.28
N LEU A 16 -6.63 6.11 7.26
CA LEU A 16 -7.10 5.86 5.89
C LEU A 16 -6.40 4.64 5.28
N GLN A 17 -5.08 4.51 5.47
CA GLN A 17 -4.28 3.35 5.05
C GLN A 17 -4.85 2.06 5.67
N PHE A 18 -5.09 2.02 6.97
CA PHE A 18 -5.69 0.87 7.64
C PHE A 18 -7.09 0.55 7.12
N GLY A 19 -7.93 1.57 6.92
CA GLY A 19 -9.27 1.41 6.36
C GLY A 19 -9.23 0.81 4.94
N LEU A 20 -8.29 1.25 4.10
CA LEU A 20 -8.07 0.69 2.77
C LEU A 20 -7.62 -0.78 2.84
N PHE A 21 -6.65 -1.11 3.68
CA PHE A 21 -6.19 -2.50 3.85
C PHE A 21 -7.32 -3.42 4.34
N LEU A 22 -8.10 -2.98 5.32
CA LEU A 22 -9.26 -3.74 5.80
C LEU A 22 -10.34 -3.90 4.73
N GLY A 23 -10.64 -2.82 3.98
CA GLY A 23 -11.62 -2.86 2.90
C GLY A 23 -11.21 -3.82 1.79
N VAL A 24 -9.93 -3.81 1.40
CA VAL A 24 -9.36 -4.76 0.44
C VAL A 24 -9.42 -6.19 0.96
N GLY A 25 -9.03 -6.42 2.21
CA GLY A 25 -9.09 -7.75 2.83
C GLY A 25 -10.52 -8.30 2.90
N LEU A 26 -11.49 -7.45 3.23
CA LEU A 26 -12.92 -7.81 3.24
C LEU A 26 -13.45 -8.11 1.84
N LEU A 27 -13.07 -7.30 0.83
CA LEU A 27 -13.50 -7.51 -0.55
C LEU A 27 -12.96 -8.84 -1.09
N LEU A 28 -11.68 -9.13 -0.84
CA LEU A 28 -11.08 -10.43 -1.15
C LEU A 28 -11.79 -11.57 -0.41
N TYR A 29 -12.08 -11.40 0.88
CA TYR A 29 -12.78 -12.41 1.66
C TYR A 29 -14.17 -12.75 1.09
N VAL A 30 -14.95 -11.74 0.72
CA VAL A 30 -16.28 -11.93 0.08
C VAL A 30 -16.15 -12.52 -1.32
N PHE A 31 -15.16 -12.09 -2.10
CA PHE A 31 -14.95 -12.55 -3.48
C PHE A 31 -14.54 -14.03 -3.54
N TYR A 32 -13.70 -14.48 -2.61
CA TYR A 32 -13.25 -15.88 -2.52
C TYR A 32 -14.16 -16.76 -1.65
N GLU A 33 -15.36 -16.29 -1.26
CA GLU A 33 -16.30 -17.00 -0.37
C GLU A 33 -15.67 -17.49 0.95
N GLY A 34 -14.62 -16.80 1.43
CA GLY A 34 -13.86 -17.20 2.60
C GLY A 34 -12.91 -18.39 2.40
N LEU A 35 -12.59 -18.78 1.17
CA LEU A 35 -11.54 -19.78 0.92
C LEU A 35 -10.19 -19.29 1.47
N PRO A 36 -9.50 -20.10 2.29
CA PRO A 36 -8.20 -19.74 2.82
C PRO A 36 -7.14 -19.72 1.71
N ALA A 37 -6.11 -18.89 1.87
CA ALA A 37 -5.03 -18.72 0.89
C ALA A 37 -4.34 -20.04 0.55
N GLU A 38 -4.25 -20.93 1.54
CA GLU A 38 -3.72 -22.29 1.37
C GLU A 38 -4.55 -23.12 0.38
N ALA A 39 -5.87 -22.92 0.30
CA ALA A 39 -6.73 -23.63 -0.65
C ALA A 39 -6.52 -23.16 -2.10
N LEU A 40 -6.00 -21.94 -2.29
CA LEU A 40 -5.65 -21.39 -3.61
C LEU A 40 -4.19 -21.68 -3.99
N GLY A 41 -3.45 -22.41 -3.16
CA GLY A 41 -2.02 -22.69 -3.34
C GLY A 41 -1.13 -21.47 -3.16
N LEU A 42 -1.61 -20.43 -2.47
CA LEU A 42 -0.90 -19.17 -2.25
C LEU A 42 -0.45 -19.09 -0.79
N ALA A 43 0.80 -18.69 -0.58
CA ALA A 43 1.40 -18.72 0.76
C ALA A 43 1.01 -17.50 1.61
N THR A 44 0.57 -16.40 0.98
CA THR A 44 0.30 -15.14 1.67
C THR A 44 -0.90 -14.38 1.08
N THR A 45 -1.57 -13.62 1.93
CA THR A 45 -2.70 -12.75 1.55
C THR A 45 -2.31 -11.68 0.53
N ASP A 46 -1.07 -11.19 0.60
CA ASP A 46 -0.53 -10.18 -0.34
C ASP A 46 -0.45 -10.74 -1.78
N GLU A 47 -0.20 -12.05 -1.91
CA GLU A 47 -0.10 -12.73 -3.20
C GLU A 47 -1.48 -12.94 -3.83
N ILE A 48 -2.52 -13.23 -3.04
CA ILE A 48 -3.92 -13.27 -3.50
C ILE A 48 -4.32 -11.89 -4.02
N PHE A 49 -3.98 -10.83 -3.28
CA PHE A 49 -4.30 -9.46 -3.68
C PHE A 49 -3.64 -9.10 -5.02
N ALA A 50 -2.34 -9.41 -5.17
CA ALA A 50 -1.62 -9.20 -6.42
C ALA A 50 -2.25 -10.00 -7.58
N LYS A 51 -2.62 -11.26 -7.33
CA LYS A 51 -3.25 -12.13 -8.34
C LYS A 51 -4.64 -11.59 -8.75
N PHE A 52 -5.45 -11.11 -7.81
CA PHE A 52 -6.74 -10.48 -8.09
C PHE A 52 -6.60 -9.23 -8.96
N ILE A 53 -5.64 -8.34 -8.64
CA ILE A 53 -5.38 -7.13 -9.43
C ILE A 53 -4.99 -7.47 -10.89
N VAL A 54 -4.26 -8.57 -11.10
CA VAL A 54 -3.74 -8.93 -12.42
C VAL A 54 -4.73 -9.77 -13.22
N GLN A 55 -5.45 -10.69 -12.58
CA GLN A 55 -6.32 -11.65 -13.27
C GLN A 55 -7.78 -11.22 -13.39
N GLU A 56 -8.33 -10.50 -12.41
CA GLU A 56 -9.77 -10.18 -12.37
C GLU A 56 -10.09 -8.77 -12.91
N LEU A 57 -9.10 -7.88 -13.01
CA LEU A 57 -9.33 -6.51 -13.49
C LEU A 57 -9.16 -6.39 -15.02
N PRO A 58 -10.05 -5.64 -15.69
CA PRO A 58 -9.96 -5.41 -17.12
C PRO A 58 -8.65 -4.72 -17.50
N VAL A 59 -8.14 -5.06 -18.68
CA VAL A 59 -6.90 -4.52 -19.25
C VAL A 59 -6.95 -2.98 -19.24
N GLY A 60 -5.95 -2.36 -18.60
CA GLY A 60 -5.89 -0.90 -18.37
C GLY A 60 -6.01 -0.50 -16.89
N VAL A 61 -6.98 -1.03 -16.15
CA VAL A 61 -7.15 -0.72 -14.71
C VAL A 61 -6.02 -1.36 -13.89
N SER A 62 -5.66 -2.61 -14.22
CA SER A 62 -4.52 -3.29 -13.61
C SER A 62 -3.22 -2.50 -13.79
N GLY A 63 -2.96 -1.97 -15.00
CA GLY A 63 -1.79 -1.14 -15.30
C GLY A 63 -1.77 0.18 -14.52
N LEU A 64 -2.93 0.83 -14.35
CA LEU A 64 -3.07 2.03 -13.51
C LEU A 64 -2.74 1.75 -12.04
N ILE A 65 -3.23 0.63 -11.49
CA ILE A 65 -2.95 0.25 -10.10
C ILE A 65 -1.46 -0.05 -9.91
N VAL A 66 -0.86 -0.82 -10.82
CA VAL A 66 0.58 -1.12 -10.79
C VAL A 66 1.40 0.18 -10.87
N ALA A 67 1.04 1.09 -11.78
CA ALA A 67 1.70 2.40 -11.89
C ALA A 67 1.57 3.24 -10.60
N ALA A 68 0.39 3.25 -9.98
CA ALA A 68 0.16 3.93 -8.70
C ALA A 68 1.00 3.32 -7.57
N LEU A 69 1.17 1.99 -7.55
CA LEU A 69 1.98 1.28 -6.56
C LEU A 69 3.47 1.63 -6.71
N PHE A 70 3.98 1.69 -7.93
CA PHE A 70 5.32 2.19 -8.22
C PHE A 70 5.50 3.66 -7.81
N ALA A 71 4.53 4.52 -8.10
CA ALA A 71 4.56 5.93 -7.69
C ALA A 71 4.60 6.07 -6.16
N ALA A 72 3.83 5.26 -5.43
CA ALA A 72 3.84 5.22 -3.97
C ALA A 72 5.19 4.73 -3.41
N ALA A 73 5.76 3.68 -4.00
CA ALA A 73 7.08 3.17 -3.61
C ALA A 73 8.18 4.22 -3.84
N MET A 74 8.14 4.94 -4.96
CA MET A 74 9.07 6.05 -5.25
C MET A 74 8.91 7.21 -4.26
N SER A 75 7.69 7.53 -3.84
CA SER A 75 7.44 8.56 -2.82
C SER A 75 8.11 8.21 -1.48
N SER A 76 7.93 6.96 -1.02
CA SER A 76 8.59 6.44 0.18
C SER A 76 10.11 6.44 0.06
N LEU A 77 10.64 6.04 -1.10
CA LEU A 77 12.08 6.03 -1.38
C LEU A 77 12.67 7.44 -1.44
N SER A 78 11.98 8.40 -2.08
CA SER A 78 12.39 9.79 -2.10
C SER A 78 12.40 10.39 -0.70
N SER A 79 11.41 10.04 0.14
CA SER A 79 11.35 10.47 1.54
C SER A 79 12.51 9.91 2.36
N SER A 80 12.86 8.62 2.18
CA SER A 80 13.98 8.01 2.89
C SER A 80 15.33 8.58 2.43
N LEU A 81 15.53 8.80 1.13
CA LEU A 81 16.72 9.45 0.59
C LEU A 81 16.85 10.91 1.07
N ASN A 82 15.77 11.68 1.11
CA ASN A 82 15.77 13.04 1.64
C ASN A 82 16.12 13.06 3.15
N SER A 83 15.63 12.09 3.92
CA SER A 83 15.98 11.93 5.34
C SER A 83 17.46 11.56 5.54
N LEU A 84 18.00 10.65 4.72
CA LEU A 84 19.41 10.22 4.77
C LEU A 84 20.36 11.35 4.35
N ALA A 85 20.08 12.02 3.23
CA ALA A 85 20.87 13.15 2.75
C ALA A 85 20.92 14.27 3.79
N SER A 86 19.78 14.57 4.43
CA SER A 86 19.73 15.53 5.53
C SER A 86 20.63 15.07 6.69
N SER A 87 20.65 13.79 7.06
CA SER A 87 21.56 13.32 8.11
C SER A 87 23.05 13.46 7.75
N THR A 88 23.45 13.22 6.49
CA THR A 88 24.84 13.35 6.05
C THR A 88 25.31 14.80 5.90
N THR A 89 24.44 15.75 5.53
CA THR A 89 24.80 17.18 5.46
C THR A 89 24.74 17.92 6.80
N TYR A 90 24.02 17.38 7.79
CA TYR A 90 23.90 18.00 9.12
C TYR A 90 24.80 17.34 10.18
N ASP A 91 25.68 16.42 9.78
CA ASP A 91 26.74 15.89 10.66
C ASP A 91 28.02 16.72 10.44
N PRO A 92 28.45 17.56 11.41
CA PRO A 92 29.69 18.34 11.33
C PRO A 92 30.96 17.50 11.52
#